data_AF-A0ABD0VFN2-F1
#
_entry.id   AF-A0ABD0VFN2-F1
#
_cell.length_a   1.000
_cell.length_b   1.000
_cell.length_c   1.000
_cell.angle_alpha   90.00
_cell.angle_beta   90.00
_cell.angle_gamma   90.00
#
_symmetry.space_group_name_H-M   'P 1'
#
loop_
_entity.id
_entity.type
_entity.pdbx_description
1 polymer ?
#
loop_
_entity_poly.entity_id
_entity_poly.type
_entity_poly.pdbx_seq_one_letter_code
_entity_poly.pdbx_strand_id
1 'polypeptide(L)'
;MAEFLLLLQRLVPQAAQQLFSKRNKTMLQSTSLNGRLRMMPVFFFFCSMLFLPFHQGILTAHAFTGTYGINYGRIADNIPAPESVVTLLKAARVKNIKIFDADHSVIQAFKGSGLELVIGIGNEYLKDMSVNEERAMDWIKENVQPFLPETHISGITVGNEVLGGTDQELEQALMGAIKNVYSALTRLQLADSIEIWTPHSEAVFANSYPPSSCIFKEDVLVYLKPILDFFSQHGSPFYVNAYPFLAYKSDPEHIDINYALFQSNSGIYDAKTNLHYDNMFDAMIDAAYAALETAGYNDMEVRVSETGWASNGDENEAGATTHNARTYNYNLRKRLLKKKGTPLRPKKVVKAYIFALFNENLKPGPSSERHYGLFKADGSISYDIGFTGLRPSSASPSLVSLKELNARCWSRPYFRVVASCTIVLLLALLR
;
A
#
# COMPACT_ATOMS: atom_id res chain seq x y z
N MET A 1 17.25 32.44 24.00
CA MET A 1 18.44 31.80 23.39
C MET A 1 19.08 32.75 22.38
N ALA A 2 19.45 33.95 22.83
CA ALA A 2 20.14 34.98 22.06
C ALA A 2 21.60 35.17 22.55
N GLU A 3 22.13 34.22 23.32
CA GLU A 3 23.51 34.25 23.84
C GLU A 3 24.35 33.01 23.47
N PHE A 4 23.85 32.12 22.60
CA PHE A 4 24.63 30.98 22.11
C PHE A 4 25.17 31.15 20.68
N LEU A 5 24.79 32.23 20.00
CA LEU A 5 25.25 32.58 18.65
C LEU A 5 26.52 33.46 18.61
N LEU A 6 27.03 33.88 19.79
CA LEU A 6 28.22 34.74 19.92
C LEU A 6 29.53 33.95 20.14
N LEU A 7 29.50 32.62 20.19
CA LEU A 7 30.68 31.79 20.49
C LEU A 7 31.28 31.03 19.29
N LEU A 8 30.69 31.11 18.08
CA LEU A 8 31.14 30.34 16.91
C LEU A 8 31.72 31.18 15.76
N GLN A 9 32.03 32.46 15.99
CA GLN A 9 32.72 33.34 15.02
C GLN A 9 34.19 33.63 15.36
N ARG A 10 34.75 32.96 16.38
CA ARG A 10 36.18 33.01 16.66
C ARG A 10 36.77 31.63 16.42
N LEU A 11 37.13 31.33 15.18
CA LEU A 11 38.13 30.34 14.78
C LEU A 11 38.15 30.29 13.24
N VAL A 12 39.00 31.10 12.60
CA VAL A 12 39.86 30.78 11.44
C VAL A 12 40.52 32.10 10.96
N PRO A 13 41.82 32.09 10.63
CA PRO A 13 42.69 33.26 10.74
C PRO A 13 42.73 34.20 9.53
N GLN A 14 42.97 35.47 9.82
CA GLN A 14 43.33 36.53 8.88
C GLN A 14 44.71 36.28 8.25
N ALA A 15 44.75 35.94 6.96
CA ALA A 15 45.91 36.19 6.12
C ALA A 15 45.46 36.22 4.65
N ALA A 16 45.49 37.42 4.04
CA ALA A 16 45.55 37.72 2.60
C ALA A 16 44.56 38.81 2.15
N GLN A 17 44.61 40.00 2.74
CA GLN A 17 44.10 41.23 2.10
C GLN A 17 45.01 42.42 2.44
N GLN A 18 46.27 42.32 2.03
CA GLN A 18 47.08 43.49 1.70
C GLN A 18 47.36 43.40 0.20
N LEU A 19 46.61 44.15 -0.58
CA LEU A 19 46.99 44.66 -1.91
C LEU A 19 45.81 45.50 -2.41
N PHE A 20 46.10 46.70 -2.92
CA PHE A 20 45.19 47.67 -3.53
C PHE A 20 44.48 48.69 -2.62
N SER A 21 45.27 49.34 -1.77
CA SER A 21 45.07 50.77 -1.44
C SER A 21 46.09 51.60 -2.22
N LYS A 22 45.70 52.13 -3.38
CA LYS A 22 46.35 53.33 -3.96
C LYS A 22 45.45 53.98 -5.01
N ARG A 23 45.22 55.29 -4.78
CA ARG A 23 44.85 56.36 -5.71
C ARG A 23 43.37 56.58 -6.03
N ASN A 24 42.80 57.56 -5.32
CA ASN A 24 41.88 58.56 -5.85
C ASN A 24 42.60 59.93 -5.95
N LYS A 25 42.08 60.80 -6.83
CA LYS A 25 42.51 62.15 -7.29
C LYS A 25 43.10 62.05 -8.71
N THR A 26 42.44 62.58 -9.76
CA THR A 26 42.19 64.01 -10.00
C THR A 26 41.10 64.21 -11.07
N MET A 27 40.39 65.34 -10.99
CA MET A 27 39.25 65.78 -11.81
C MET A 27 39.67 66.70 -12.98
N LEU A 28 38.89 66.69 -14.06
CA LEU A 28 38.60 67.76 -15.06
C LEU A 28 39.68 68.24 -16.07
N GLN A 29 39.48 67.99 -17.38
CA GLN A 29 39.10 68.99 -18.39
C GLN A 29 39.05 68.44 -19.85
N SER A 30 37.94 68.79 -20.52
CA SER A 30 37.64 69.04 -21.95
C SER A 30 38.39 68.38 -23.14
N THR A 31 37.55 68.10 -24.17
CA THR A 31 37.75 68.16 -25.64
C THR A 31 37.73 66.83 -26.44
N SER A 32 36.58 66.64 -27.12
CA SER A 32 36.39 66.37 -28.56
C SER A 32 36.82 65.05 -29.23
N LEU A 33 35.83 64.54 -29.99
CA LEU A 33 35.86 63.80 -31.25
C LEU A 33 36.10 62.27 -31.30
N ASN A 34 35.06 61.62 -31.83
CA ASN A 34 35.05 60.52 -32.81
C ASN A 34 35.60 59.13 -32.47
N GLY A 35 34.65 58.19 -32.35
CA GLY A 35 34.64 57.02 -33.23
C GLY A 35 35.10 55.68 -32.63
N ARG A 36 34.27 54.66 -32.91
CA ARG A 36 34.50 53.20 -32.84
C ARG A 36 34.27 52.49 -31.49
N LEU A 37 33.09 51.87 -31.45
CA LEU A 37 32.89 50.42 -31.28
C LEU A 37 33.67 49.74 -30.15
N ARG A 38 33.00 49.44 -29.03
CA ARG A 38 33.31 48.25 -28.21
C ARG A 38 32.12 47.84 -27.34
N MET A 39 31.56 46.69 -27.71
CA MET A 39 30.73 45.78 -26.92
C MET A 39 31.17 45.74 -25.45
N MET A 40 30.24 45.99 -24.52
CA MET A 40 30.37 45.61 -23.11
C MET A 40 29.98 44.13 -22.92
N PRO A 41 30.56 43.43 -21.92
CA PRO A 41 30.55 41.98 -21.87
C PRO A 41 29.30 41.44 -21.18
N VAL A 42 28.45 40.74 -21.95
CA VAL A 42 27.46 39.79 -21.42
C VAL A 42 28.20 38.49 -21.12
N PHE A 43 28.93 38.39 -20.01
CA PHE A 43 29.66 37.15 -19.70
C PHE A 43 29.91 36.87 -18.21
N PHE A 44 29.02 37.29 -17.31
CA PHE A 44 29.14 36.95 -15.88
C PHE A 44 27.81 36.67 -15.17
N PHE A 45 26.82 36.10 -15.86
CA PHE A 45 25.56 35.67 -15.23
C PHE A 45 25.01 34.32 -15.71
N PHE A 46 25.90 33.42 -16.18
CA PHE A 46 25.53 32.07 -16.61
C PHE A 46 26.58 31.05 -16.16
N CYS A 47 26.84 30.95 -14.85
CA CYS A 47 27.62 29.83 -14.31
C CYS A 47 27.25 29.40 -12.88
N SER A 48 26.17 29.92 -12.27
CA SER A 48 25.74 29.51 -10.93
C SER A 48 24.54 28.56 -10.91
N MET A 49 24.08 28.07 -12.06
CA MET A 49 22.93 27.13 -12.17
C MET A 49 23.35 25.65 -12.25
N LEU A 50 24.65 25.31 -12.13
CA LEU A 50 25.15 23.94 -12.32
C LEU A 50 25.40 23.14 -11.04
N PHE A 51 24.98 23.63 -9.88
CA PHE A 51 25.07 22.89 -8.61
C PHE A 51 23.76 22.91 -7.82
N LEU A 52 22.64 22.62 -8.51
CA LEU A 52 21.53 22.01 -7.79
C LEU A 52 21.95 20.57 -7.50
N PRO A 53 22.03 20.12 -6.23
CA PRO A 53 22.12 18.69 -5.98
C PRO A 53 20.90 18.09 -6.64
N PHE A 54 21.13 17.27 -7.67
CA PHE A 54 20.14 16.30 -8.12
C PHE A 54 19.87 15.44 -6.89
N HIS A 55 18.85 15.80 -6.09
CA HIS A 55 18.14 14.79 -5.34
C HIS A 55 17.59 13.87 -6.41
N GLN A 56 18.33 12.81 -6.71
CA GLN A 56 17.73 11.58 -7.19
C GLN A 56 16.73 11.21 -6.09
N GLY A 57 15.51 11.76 -6.19
CA GLY A 57 14.39 11.17 -5.48
C GLY A 57 14.39 9.72 -5.89
N ILE A 58 14.43 8.82 -4.91
CA ILE A 58 14.24 7.39 -5.16
C ILE A 58 12.95 7.31 -5.98
N LEU A 59 13.07 6.97 -7.26
CA LEU A 59 11.93 6.66 -8.12
C LEU A 59 11.37 5.35 -7.57
N THR A 60 10.44 5.47 -6.64
CA THR A 60 9.75 4.31 -6.09
C THR A 60 8.73 3.85 -7.11
N ALA A 61 8.77 2.56 -7.47
CA ALA A 61 7.73 1.93 -8.25
C ALA A 61 6.38 2.16 -7.54
N HIS A 62 5.46 2.90 -8.16
CA HIS A 62 4.13 3.13 -7.59
C HIS A 62 3.23 1.92 -7.90
N ALA A 63 3.44 0.81 -7.19
CA ALA A 63 2.77 -0.47 -7.45
C ALA A 63 1.30 -0.57 -7.03
N PHE A 64 0.69 0.51 -6.50
CA PHE A 64 -0.68 0.46 -5.96
C PHE A 64 -1.51 1.67 -6.37
N THR A 65 -2.50 1.44 -7.25
CA THR A 65 -3.45 2.44 -7.71
C THR A 65 -4.64 2.57 -6.74
N GLY A 66 -4.76 3.71 -6.07
CA GLY A 66 -5.85 3.94 -5.12
C GLY A 66 -5.60 3.22 -3.79
N THR A 67 -6.59 2.49 -3.27
CA THR A 67 -6.56 1.91 -1.91
C THR A 67 -7.09 0.48 -1.82
N TYR A 68 -7.68 -0.04 -2.90
CA TYR A 68 -8.39 -1.32 -2.90
C TYR A 68 -7.80 -2.25 -3.97
N GLY A 69 -7.34 -3.42 -3.55
CA GLY A 69 -6.92 -4.53 -4.40
C GLY A 69 -7.65 -5.81 -4.03
N ILE A 70 -7.52 -6.86 -4.84
CA ILE A 70 -8.08 -8.19 -4.54
C ILE A 70 -7.01 -9.26 -4.80
N ASN A 71 -6.95 -10.24 -3.89
CA ASN A 71 -6.22 -11.49 -4.10
C ASN A 71 -7.02 -12.41 -5.02
N TYR A 72 -6.45 -12.76 -6.17
CA TYR A 72 -7.00 -13.74 -7.11
C TYR A 72 -6.38 -15.12 -6.83
N GLY A 73 -6.85 -15.73 -5.73
CA GLY A 73 -6.56 -17.13 -5.39
C GLY A 73 -7.23 -18.09 -6.37
N ARG A 74 -6.54 -19.20 -6.65
CA ARG A 74 -6.93 -20.20 -7.66
C ARG A 74 -6.69 -21.63 -7.21
N ILE A 75 -6.70 -21.89 -5.90
CA ILE A 75 -6.73 -23.26 -5.37
C ILE A 75 -8.16 -23.81 -5.54
N ALA A 76 -8.57 -23.94 -6.80
CA ALA A 76 -9.92 -24.26 -7.24
C ALA A 76 -9.90 -24.84 -8.66
N ASP A 77 -10.87 -25.68 -8.99
CA ASP A 77 -11.04 -26.30 -10.32
C ASP A 77 -12.34 -25.88 -11.03
N ASN A 78 -13.12 -25.00 -10.41
CA ASN A 78 -14.48 -24.66 -10.84
C ASN A 78 -14.70 -23.15 -11.10
N ILE A 79 -13.64 -22.35 -11.07
CA ILE A 79 -13.68 -20.89 -11.27
C ILE A 79 -13.59 -20.50 -12.75
N PRO A 80 -13.99 -19.28 -13.14
CA PRO A 80 -13.98 -18.86 -14.55
C PRO A 80 -12.56 -18.77 -15.13
N ALA A 81 -12.46 -18.90 -16.45
CA ALA A 81 -11.20 -18.70 -17.17
C ALA A 81 -10.63 -17.27 -16.96
N PRO A 82 -9.29 -17.10 -16.99
CA PRO A 82 -8.63 -15.82 -16.71
C PRO A 82 -9.18 -14.59 -17.48
N GLU A 83 -9.58 -14.73 -18.74
CA GLU A 83 -10.13 -13.63 -19.55
C GLU A 83 -11.50 -13.17 -19.04
N SER A 84 -12.32 -14.12 -18.57
CA SER A 84 -13.59 -13.84 -17.91
C SER A 84 -13.36 -13.14 -16.58
N VAL A 85 -12.30 -13.52 -15.85
CA VAL A 85 -11.90 -12.88 -14.60
C VAL A 85 -11.44 -11.44 -14.82
N VAL A 86 -10.64 -11.16 -15.86
CA VAL A 86 -10.27 -9.78 -16.24
C VAL A 86 -11.50 -8.95 -16.55
N THR A 87 -12.48 -9.52 -17.26
CA THR A 87 -13.76 -8.85 -17.54
C THR A 87 -14.52 -8.52 -16.24
N LEU A 88 -14.59 -9.47 -15.32
CA LEU A 88 -15.20 -9.29 -14.00
C LEU A 88 -14.53 -8.18 -13.19
N LEU A 89 -13.20 -8.18 -13.12
CA LEU A 89 -12.42 -7.19 -12.37
C LEU A 89 -12.60 -5.78 -12.93
N LYS A 90 -12.63 -5.62 -14.26
CA LYS A 90 -12.91 -4.34 -14.93
C LYS A 90 -14.34 -3.86 -14.61
N ALA A 91 -15.33 -4.75 -14.65
CA ALA A 91 -16.71 -4.43 -14.28
C ALA A 91 -16.82 -4.01 -12.80
N ALA A 92 -16.10 -4.69 -11.91
CA ALA A 92 -16.01 -4.36 -10.48
C ALA A 92 -15.20 -3.08 -10.19
N ARG A 93 -14.52 -2.51 -11.20
CA ARG A 93 -13.64 -1.34 -11.11
C ARG A 93 -12.49 -1.53 -10.12
N VAL A 94 -11.98 -2.75 -10.02
CA VAL A 94 -10.80 -3.08 -9.22
C VAL A 94 -9.57 -2.96 -10.10
N LYS A 95 -8.53 -2.29 -9.60
CA LYS A 95 -7.32 -1.99 -10.37
C LYS A 95 -6.11 -2.82 -9.96
N ASN A 96 -5.99 -3.18 -8.68
CA ASN A 96 -4.83 -3.90 -8.15
C ASN A 96 -5.21 -5.36 -7.89
N ILE A 97 -4.48 -6.28 -8.51
CA ILE A 97 -4.71 -7.71 -8.39
C ILE A 97 -3.41 -8.36 -7.94
N LYS A 98 -3.49 -9.26 -6.96
CA LYS A 98 -2.38 -10.12 -6.55
C LYS A 98 -2.71 -11.57 -6.87
N ILE A 99 -1.82 -12.28 -7.55
CA ILE A 99 -1.81 -13.74 -7.65
C ILE A 99 -0.64 -14.30 -6.84
N PHE A 100 -0.72 -15.59 -6.48
CA PHE A 100 0.23 -16.26 -5.58
C PHE A 100 1.31 -17.07 -6.32
N ASP A 101 1.27 -17.05 -7.63
CA ASP A 101 2.15 -17.80 -8.53
C ASP A 101 2.50 -16.90 -9.74
N ALA A 102 3.08 -17.49 -10.79
CA ALA A 102 3.32 -16.84 -12.07
C ALA A 102 2.72 -17.61 -13.26
N ASP A 103 1.48 -18.05 -13.15
CA ASP A 103 0.78 -18.75 -14.24
C ASP A 103 0.67 -17.87 -15.49
N HIS A 104 1.32 -18.32 -16.58
CA HIS A 104 1.37 -17.60 -17.84
C HIS A 104 0.00 -17.38 -18.47
N SER A 105 -0.97 -18.28 -18.27
CA SER A 105 -2.34 -18.10 -18.80
C SER A 105 -3.03 -16.89 -18.15
N VAL A 106 -2.80 -16.65 -16.85
CA VAL A 106 -3.32 -15.47 -16.17
C VAL A 106 -2.55 -14.22 -16.56
N ILE A 107 -1.23 -14.25 -16.55
CA ILE A 107 -0.43 -13.07 -16.92
C ILE A 107 -0.76 -12.64 -18.36
N GLN A 108 -0.95 -13.60 -19.28
CA GLN A 108 -1.36 -13.37 -20.65
C GLN A 108 -2.77 -12.78 -20.75
N ALA A 109 -3.74 -13.25 -19.96
CA ALA A 109 -5.09 -12.71 -19.97
C ALA A 109 -5.16 -11.25 -19.51
N PHE A 110 -4.20 -10.80 -18.69
CA PHE A 110 -4.10 -9.42 -18.23
C PHE A 110 -3.51 -8.46 -19.29
N LYS A 111 -3.03 -8.98 -20.43
CA LYS A 111 -2.48 -8.18 -21.54
C LYS A 111 -3.46 -7.09 -21.98
N GLY A 112 -2.98 -5.84 -22.00
CA GLY A 112 -3.76 -4.67 -22.43
C GLY A 112 -4.99 -4.37 -21.56
N SER A 113 -5.12 -5.00 -20.39
CA SER A 113 -6.30 -4.82 -19.52
C SER A 113 -6.31 -3.46 -18.80
N GLY A 114 -5.12 -2.87 -18.58
CA GLY A 114 -4.91 -1.69 -17.75
C GLY A 114 -5.17 -1.93 -16.25
N LEU A 115 -5.01 -3.18 -15.82
CA LEU A 115 -5.01 -3.62 -14.42
C LEU A 115 -3.56 -3.79 -13.97
N GLU A 116 -3.27 -3.42 -12.72
CA GLU A 116 -1.99 -3.65 -12.05
C GLU A 116 -1.97 -5.07 -11.48
N LEU A 117 -0.95 -5.85 -11.87
CA LEU A 117 -0.78 -7.23 -11.42
C LEU A 117 0.46 -7.34 -10.52
N VAL A 118 0.28 -7.97 -9.37
CA VAL A 118 1.37 -8.50 -8.54
C VAL A 118 1.38 -10.02 -8.70
N ILE A 119 2.55 -10.58 -8.97
CA ILE A 119 2.75 -12.04 -9.10
C ILE A 119 3.61 -12.58 -7.97
N GLY A 120 3.53 -13.89 -7.70
CA GLY A 120 4.19 -14.51 -6.56
C GLY A 120 5.28 -15.51 -6.95
N ILE A 121 6.42 -15.42 -6.26
CA ILE A 121 7.40 -16.50 -6.16
C ILE A 121 7.00 -17.36 -4.96
N GLY A 122 6.63 -18.61 -5.22
CA GLY A 122 6.24 -19.57 -4.18
C GLY A 122 7.37 -19.91 -3.20
N ASN A 123 6.99 -20.38 -2.02
CA ASN A 123 7.93 -20.73 -0.95
C ASN A 123 8.90 -21.85 -1.37
N GLU A 124 8.48 -22.73 -2.26
CA GLU A 124 9.25 -23.83 -2.84
C GLU A 124 10.51 -23.37 -3.60
N TYR A 125 10.55 -22.12 -4.08
CA TYR A 125 11.69 -21.57 -4.81
C TYR A 125 12.76 -20.94 -3.90
N LEU A 126 12.43 -20.64 -2.64
CA LEU A 126 13.26 -19.76 -1.80
C LEU A 126 14.64 -20.34 -1.52
N LYS A 127 14.73 -21.63 -1.21
CA LYS A 127 16.01 -22.29 -0.88
C LYS A 127 16.98 -22.23 -2.05
N ASP A 128 16.51 -22.59 -3.24
CA ASP A 128 17.32 -22.59 -4.46
C ASP A 128 17.69 -21.17 -4.91
N MET A 129 16.73 -20.25 -4.90
CA MET A 129 16.98 -18.85 -5.27
C MET A 129 17.88 -18.12 -4.29
N SER A 130 17.91 -18.52 -3.01
CA SER A 130 18.76 -17.91 -1.99
C SER A 130 20.25 -18.07 -2.29
N VAL A 131 20.63 -19.25 -2.76
CA VAL A 131 22.04 -19.60 -2.99
C VAL A 131 22.47 -19.48 -4.46
N ASN A 132 21.53 -19.26 -5.39
CA ASN A 132 21.81 -19.18 -6.82
C ASN A 132 21.07 -18.02 -7.49
N GLU A 133 21.79 -16.94 -7.79
CA GLU A 133 21.25 -15.76 -8.50
C GLU A 133 20.75 -16.10 -9.91
N GLU A 134 21.32 -17.09 -10.58
CA GLU A 134 20.88 -17.52 -11.91
C GLU A 134 19.45 -18.06 -11.88
N ARG A 135 19.04 -18.74 -10.80
CA ARG A 135 17.65 -19.19 -10.63
C ARG A 135 16.67 -18.02 -10.57
N ALA A 136 17.03 -16.95 -9.87
CA ALA A 136 16.22 -15.74 -9.83
C ALA A 136 16.19 -15.04 -11.21
N MET A 137 17.34 -14.96 -11.89
CA MET A 137 17.44 -14.39 -13.24
C MET A 137 16.57 -15.13 -14.26
N ASP A 138 16.65 -16.46 -14.28
CA ASP A 138 15.87 -17.30 -15.19
C ASP A 138 14.38 -17.15 -14.91
N TRP A 139 13.99 -17.15 -13.64
CA TRP A 139 12.59 -16.96 -13.26
C TRP A 139 12.04 -15.62 -13.76
N ILE A 140 12.79 -14.51 -13.64
CA ILE A 140 12.35 -13.19 -14.14
C ILE A 140 12.27 -13.17 -15.68
N LYS A 141 13.23 -13.79 -16.37
CA LYS A 141 13.22 -13.89 -17.84
C LYS A 141 12.10 -14.76 -18.38
N GLU A 142 11.65 -15.75 -17.62
CA GLU A 142 10.56 -16.64 -18.00
C GLU A 142 9.20 -16.04 -17.65
N ASN A 143 9.05 -15.46 -16.46
CA ASN A 143 7.75 -15.14 -15.87
C ASN A 143 7.38 -13.66 -15.90
N VAL A 144 8.34 -12.77 -16.19
CA VAL A 144 8.12 -11.31 -16.16
C VAL A 144 8.42 -10.68 -17.51
N GLN A 145 9.67 -10.79 -17.97
CA GLN A 145 10.15 -10.09 -19.16
C GLN A 145 9.30 -10.33 -20.42
N PRO A 146 8.81 -11.54 -20.72
CA PRO A 146 8.05 -11.80 -21.95
C PRO A 146 6.68 -11.11 -21.99
N PHE A 147 6.15 -10.69 -20.84
CA PHE A 147 4.82 -10.11 -20.72
C PHE A 147 4.82 -8.58 -20.69
N LEU A 148 6.01 -7.97 -20.54
CA LEU A 148 6.17 -6.52 -20.51
C LEU A 148 6.32 -5.93 -21.92
N PRO A 149 5.84 -4.70 -22.17
CA PRO A 149 5.07 -3.84 -21.25
C PRO A 149 3.55 -4.09 -21.32
N GLU A 150 3.09 -5.06 -22.10
CA GLU A 150 1.67 -5.20 -22.48
C GLU A 150 0.79 -5.65 -21.30
N THR A 151 1.34 -6.47 -20.39
CA THR A 151 0.77 -6.74 -19.07
C THR A 151 1.50 -5.91 -18.03
N HIS A 152 0.76 -5.16 -17.20
CA HIS A 152 1.36 -4.31 -16.18
C HIS A 152 1.67 -5.13 -14.93
N ILE A 153 2.86 -5.76 -14.91
CA ILE A 153 3.41 -6.39 -13.70
C ILE A 153 4.01 -5.27 -12.84
N SER A 154 3.33 -4.94 -11.76
CA SER A 154 3.64 -3.82 -10.86
C SER A 154 4.44 -4.24 -9.62
N GLY A 155 4.44 -5.54 -9.29
CA GLY A 155 5.19 -6.05 -8.16
C GLY A 155 5.38 -7.56 -8.16
N ILE A 156 6.31 -8.01 -7.33
CA ILE A 156 6.64 -9.42 -7.12
C ILE A 156 6.69 -9.69 -5.61
N THR A 157 5.91 -10.67 -5.15
CA THR A 157 6.04 -11.19 -3.78
C THR A 157 7.07 -12.30 -3.75
N VAL A 158 8.03 -12.22 -2.83
CA VAL A 158 9.02 -13.29 -2.59
C VAL A 158 8.58 -14.11 -1.38
N GLY A 159 8.01 -15.27 -1.64
CA GLY A 159 7.38 -16.11 -0.63
C GLY A 159 6.06 -15.53 -0.09
N ASN A 160 5.44 -16.29 0.82
CA ASN A 160 4.23 -15.88 1.55
C ASN A 160 4.24 -16.44 2.98
N GLU A 161 4.08 -15.56 3.97
CA GLU A 161 4.02 -15.90 5.41
C GLU A 161 5.19 -16.80 5.87
N VAL A 162 6.39 -16.54 5.33
CA VAL A 162 7.57 -17.39 5.54
C VAL A 162 8.09 -17.31 6.98
N LEU A 163 8.08 -16.11 7.57
CA LEU A 163 8.60 -15.86 8.92
C LEU A 163 7.53 -16.06 9.99
N GLY A 164 7.93 -16.57 11.14
CA GLY A 164 7.02 -16.88 12.26
C GLY A 164 6.30 -18.22 12.09
N GLY A 165 6.75 -19.03 11.13
CA GLY A 165 6.27 -20.37 10.86
C GLY A 165 7.14 -21.44 11.52
N THR A 166 7.10 -22.66 10.97
CA THR A 166 7.85 -23.82 11.51
C THR A 166 9.03 -24.26 10.63
N ASP A 167 9.18 -23.74 9.41
CA ASP A 167 10.26 -24.11 8.49
C ASP A 167 11.41 -23.10 8.58
N GLN A 168 12.33 -23.36 9.51
CA GLN A 168 13.49 -22.51 9.75
C GLN A 168 14.42 -22.39 8.53
N GLU A 169 14.47 -23.39 7.65
CA GLU A 169 15.29 -23.33 6.45
C GLU A 169 14.72 -22.30 5.46
N LEU A 170 13.40 -22.18 5.36
CA LEU A 170 12.76 -21.12 4.56
C LEU A 170 12.99 -19.73 5.17
N GLU A 171 12.93 -19.60 6.51
CA GLU A 171 13.25 -18.34 7.18
C GLU A 171 14.68 -17.87 6.89
N GLN A 172 15.64 -18.80 6.92
CA GLN A 172 17.04 -18.55 6.59
C GLN A 172 17.24 -18.20 5.11
N ALA A 173 16.47 -18.81 4.22
CA ALA A 173 16.60 -18.61 2.77
C ALA A 173 15.99 -17.29 2.27
N LEU A 174 14.98 -16.75 2.97
CA LEU A 174 14.15 -15.65 2.48
C LEU A 174 14.95 -14.41 2.06
N MET A 175 15.87 -13.94 2.89
CA MET A 175 16.66 -12.74 2.58
C MET A 175 17.57 -12.94 1.36
N GLY A 176 18.19 -14.11 1.22
CA GLY A 176 19.00 -14.45 0.05
C GLY A 176 18.18 -14.44 -1.24
N ALA A 177 16.97 -15.02 -1.19
CA ALA A 177 16.05 -15.04 -2.33
C ALA A 177 15.61 -13.62 -2.71
N ILE A 178 15.19 -12.79 -1.74
CA ILE A 178 14.81 -11.38 -1.96
C ILE A 178 15.94 -10.62 -2.66
N LYS A 179 17.17 -10.76 -2.15
CA LYS A 179 18.34 -10.08 -2.71
C LYS A 179 18.61 -10.50 -4.15
N ASN A 180 18.55 -11.80 -4.44
CA ASN A 180 18.84 -12.33 -5.77
C ASN A 180 17.75 -11.96 -6.80
N VAL A 181 16.48 -11.96 -6.38
CA VAL A 181 15.35 -11.47 -7.22
C VAL A 181 15.51 -9.98 -7.52
N TYR A 182 15.85 -9.15 -6.53
CA TYR A 182 16.09 -7.73 -6.76
C TYR A 182 17.33 -7.47 -7.64
N SER A 183 18.41 -8.25 -7.47
CA SER A 183 19.58 -8.20 -8.36
C SER A 183 19.18 -8.50 -9.81
N ALA A 184 18.38 -9.54 -10.02
CA ALA A 184 17.87 -9.89 -11.35
C ALA A 184 17.04 -8.75 -11.95
N LEU A 185 16.10 -8.18 -11.21
CA LEU A 185 15.32 -7.02 -11.64
C LEU A 185 16.21 -5.82 -11.98
N THR A 186 17.22 -5.53 -11.16
CA THR A 186 18.15 -4.42 -11.39
C THR A 186 18.97 -4.62 -12.67
N ARG A 187 19.51 -5.82 -12.88
CA ARG A 187 20.30 -6.17 -14.07
C ARG A 187 19.48 -6.12 -15.36
N LEU A 188 18.17 -6.37 -15.25
CA LEU A 188 17.21 -6.26 -16.35
C LEU A 188 16.56 -4.87 -16.45
N GLN A 189 16.97 -3.90 -15.62
CA GLN A 189 16.44 -2.53 -15.60
C GLN A 189 14.92 -2.46 -15.31
N LEU A 190 14.43 -3.40 -14.50
CA LEU A 190 13.02 -3.51 -14.10
C LEU A 190 12.77 -3.03 -12.66
N ALA A 191 13.82 -2.84 -11.85
CA ALA A 191 13.70 -2.51 -10.43
C ALA A 191 12.97 -1.17 -10.15
N ASP A 192 13.00 -0.22 -11.10
CA ASP A 192 12.30 1.06 -10.97
C ASP A 192 10.79 0.95 -11.26
N SER A 193 10.35 -0.14 -11.90
CA SER A 193 8.96 -0.34 -12.32
C SER A 193 8.23 -1.43 -11.54
N ILE A 194 8.96 -2.34 -10.89
CA ILE A 194 8.40 -3.51 -10.21
C ILE A 194 8.79 -3.47 -8.73
N GLU A 195 7.79 -3.27 -7.85
CA GLU A 195 7.99 -3.30 -6.39
C GLU A 195 8.24 -4.74 -5.92
N ILE A 196 9.35 -4.98 -5.22
CA ILE A 196 9.62 -6.25 -4.55
C ILE A 196 9.19 -6.16 -3.08
N TRP A 197 8.50 -7.18 -2.58
CA TRP A 197 8.09 -7.26 -1.18
C TRP A 197 7.82 -8.70 -0.74
N THR A 198 7.60 -8.93 0.56
CA THR A 198 7.17 -10.23 1.09
C THR A 198 6.04 -10.02 2.12
N PRO A 199 4.92 -10.75 2.03
CA PRO A 199 3.83 -10.66 3.01
C PRO A 199 4.14 -11.45 4.27
N HIS A 200 3.83 -10.85 5.43
CA HIS A 200 3.97 -11.47 6.74
C HIS A 200 2.60 -11.73 7.37
N SER A 201 2.43 -12.89 8.01
CA SER A 201 1.31 -13.09 8.95
C SER A 201 1.57 -12.32 10.24
N GLU A 202 0.55 -12.13 11.08
CA GLU A 202 0.73 -11.56 12.42
C GLU A 202 1.56 -12.48 13.36
N ALA A 203 1.90 -13.70 12.93
CA ALA A 203 2.75 -14.61 13.71
C ALA A 203 4.20 -14.08 13.89
N VAL A 204 4.60 -13.05 13.15
CA VAL A 204 5.88 -12.35 13.36
C VAL A 204 5.88 -11.48 14.63
N PHE A 205 4.71 -11.17 15.20
CA PHE A 205 4.58 -10.35 16.40
C PHE A 205 4.57 -11.18 17.68
N ALA A 206 5.20 -10.67 18.74
CA ALA A 206 5.16 -11.29 20.07
C ALA A 206 3.85 -10.97 20.81
N ASN A 207 3.30 -9.80 20.54
CA ASN A 207 2.04 -9.28 21.07
C ASN A 207 1.52 -8.22 20.11
N SER A 208 0.21 -7.96 20.12
CA SER A 208 -0.44 -6.94 19.28
C SER A 208 -1.47 -6.08 20.02
N TYR A 209 -1.65 -6.31 21.33
CA TYR A 209 -2.60 -5.57 22.17
C TYR A 209 -1.95 -5.02 23.47
N PRO A 210 -2.22 -3.75 23.83
CA PRO A 210 -2.79 -2.71 22.97
C PRO A 210 -1.84 -2.40 21.78
N PRO A 211 -2.29 -1.78 20.68
CA PRO A 211 -1.48 -1.64 19.47
C PRO A 211 -0.07 -1.07 19.69
N SER A 212 0.08 -0.07 20.56
CA SER A 212 1.38 0.57 20.86
C SER A 212 2.38 -0.29 21.64
N SER A 213 1.96 -1.47 22.12
CA SER A 213 2.84 -2.44 22.78
C SER A 213 3.48 -3.39 21.78
N CYS A 214 2.95 -3.48 20.55
CA CYS A 214 3.32 -4.49 19.57
C CYS A 214 4.82 -4.44 19.25
N ILE A 215 5.45 -5.61 19.29
CA ILE A 215 6.85 -5.83 18.91
C ILE A 215 6.96 -7.12 18.10
N PHE A 216 8.00 -7.24 17.29
CA PHE A 216 8.36 -8.50 16.65
C PHE A 216 8.86 -9.51 17.69
N LYS A 217 8.64 -10.81 17.43
CA LYS A 217 9.29 -11.86 18.22
C LYS A 217 10.81 -11.80 18.04
N GLU A 218 11.56 -12.02 19.11
CA GLU A 218 13.03 -11.90 19.10
C GLU A 218 13.69 -12.91 18.15
N ASP A 219 13.18 -14.14 18.10
CA ASP A 219 13.65 -15.22 17.23
C ASP A 219 13.39 -14.91 15.74
N VAL A 220 12.23 -14.36 15.43
CA VAL A 220 11.89 -13.89 14.07
C VAL A 220 12.72 -12.68 13.66
N LEU A 221 13.00 -11.77 14.59
CA LEU A 221 13.67 -10.50 14.30
C LEU A 221 15.09 -10.69 13.74
N VAL A 222 15.76 -11.81 14.08
CA VAL A 222 17.07 -12.19 13.52
C VAL A 222 17.01 -12.30 12.00
N TYR A 223 15.91 -12.82 11.45
CA TYR A 223 15.69 -12.98 10.01
C TYR A 223 15.02 -11.76 9.39
N LEU A 224 14.09 -11.13 10.11
CA LEU A 224 13.31 -10.00 9.60
C LEU A 224 14.13 -8.72 9.49
N LYS A 225 15.05 -8.45 10.43
CA LYS A 225 15.79 -7.18 10.43
C LYS A 225 16.61 -6.94 9.15
N PRO A 226 17.39 -7.90 8.61
CA PRO A 226 18.05 -7.73 7.31
C PRO A 226 17.09 -7.41 6.15
N ILE A 227 15.87 -7.97 6.18
CA ILE A 227 14.84 -7.73 5.17
C ILE A 227 14.29 -6.30 5.30
N LEU A 228 14.03 -5.85 6.53
CA LEU A 228 13.58 -4.48 6.80
C LEU A 228 14.66 -3.45 6.42
N ASP A 229 15.93 -3.72 6.72
CA ASP A 229 17.06 -2.88 6.28
C ASP A 229 17.09 -2.75 4.75
N PHE A 230 16.95 -3.87 4.04
CA PHE A 230 16.93 -3.92 2.59
C PHE A 230 15.74 -3.17 1.99
N PHE A 231 14.53 -3.41 2.49
CA PHE A 231 13.33 -2.73 2.02
C PHE A 231 13.33 -1.24 2.34
N SER A 232 13.86 -0.84 3.49
CA SER A 232 14.04 0.57 3.85
C SER A 232 14.96 1.30 2.85
N GLN A 233 16.07 0.66 2.45
CA GLN A 233 17.01 1.21 1.47
C GLN A 233 16.41 1.33 0.05
N HIS A 234 15.45 0.47 -0.29
CA HIS A 234 14.85 0.42 -1.64
C HIS A 234 13.43 0.97 -1.70
N GLY A 235 12.92 1.53 -0.59
CA GLY A 235 11.59 2.14 -0.52
C GLY A 235 10.43 1.15 -0.60
N SER A 236 10.66 -0.13 -0.30
CA SER A 236 9.61 -1.15 -0.25
C SER A 236 8.83 -1.07 1.08
N PRO A 237 7.48 -1.14 1.06
CA PRO A 237 6.66 -1.19 2.26
C PRO A 237 6.79 -2.52 3.04
N PHE A 238 6.40 -2.49 4.31
CA PHE A 238 6.10 -3.70 5.08
C PHE A 238 4.67 -4.16 4.76
N TYR A 239 4.52 -5.41 4.33
CA TYR A 239 3.21 -6.00 4.03
C TYR A 239 2.79 -6.98 5.13
N VAL A 240 1.59 -6.80 5.67
CA VAL A 240 1.00 -7.67 6.69
C VAL A 240 -0.34 -8.24 6.25
N ASN A 241 -0.58 -9.51 6.54
CA ASN A 241 -1.86 -10.18 6.42
C ASN A 241 -2.66 -9.91 7.71
N ALA A 242 -3.63 -9.00 7.65
CA ALA A 242 -4.37 -8.49 8.80
C ALA A 242 -5.82 -9.01 8.78
N TYR A 243 -6.13 -10.00 9.62
CA TYR A 243 -7.41 -10.70 9.62
C TYR A 243 -8.18 -10.54 10.94
N PRO A 244 -9.03 -9.50 11.08
CA PRO A 244 -9.96 -9.38 12.20
C PRO A 244 -10.85 -10.61 12.41
N PHE A 245 -11.19 -11.33 11.33
CA PHE A 245 -11.91 -12.59 11.40
C PHE A 245 -11.16 -13.65 12.21
N LEU A 246 -9.84 -13.83 11.97
CA LEU A 246 -9.06 -14.85 12.67
C LEU A 246 -8.91 -14.52 14.15
N ALA A 247 -8.67 -13.24 14.49
CA ALA A 247 -8.63 -12.79 15.87
C ALA A 247 -9.97 -13.03 16.60
N TYR A 248 -11.09 -12.61 15.99
CA TYR A 248 -12.42 -12.85 16.57
C TYR A 248 -12.73 -14.34 16.70
N LYS A 249 -12.41 -15.15 15.68
CA LYS A 249 -12.60 -16.61 15.72
C LYS A 249 -11.82 -17.25 16.87
N SER A 250 -10.62 -16.76 17.19
CA SER A 250 -9.81 -17.31 18.28
C SER A 250 -10.28 -16.93 19.68
N ASP A 251 -10.97 -15.79 19.84
CA ASP A 251 -11.42 -15.31 21.14
C ASP A 251 -12.78 -14.55 21.04
N PRO A 252 -13.86 -15.26 20.67
CA PRO A 252 -15.17 -14.64 20.44
C PRO A 252 -15.85 -14.21 21.75
N GLU A 253 -15.36 -14.66 22.91
CA GLU A 253 -15.91 -14.31 24.22
C GLU A 253 -15.47 -12.92 24.68
N HIS A 254 -14.25 -12.50 24.32
CA HIS A 254 -13.69 -11.21 24.76
C HIS A 254 -13.60 -10.16 23.66
N ILE A 255 -13.57 -10.57 22.38
CA ILE A 255 -13.54 -9.64 21.26
C ILE A 255 -14.97 -9.27 20.85
N ASP A 256 -15.33 -7.99 20.95
CA ASP A 256 -16.60 -7.49 20.41
C ASP A 256 -16.62 -7.66 18.88
N ILE A 257 -17.56 -8.45 18.37
CA ILE A 257 -17.72 -8.65 16.92
C ILE A 257 -17.95 -7.33 16.18
N ASN A 258 -18.61 -6.36 16.80
CA ASN A 258 -18.85 -5.06 16.17
C ASN A 258 -17.55 -4.28 15.93
N TYR A 259 -16.57 -4.44 16.83
CA TYR A 259 -15.23 -3.88 16.69
C TYR A 259 -14.48 -4.51 15.51
N ALA A 260 -14.63 -5.82 15.31
CA ALA A 260 -14.06 -6.54 14.17
C ALA A 260 -14.77 -6.22 12.84
N LEU A 261 -16.06 -5.86 12.87
CA LEU A 261 -16.91 -5.63 11.71
C LEU A 261 -17.07 -4.15 11.31
N PHE A 262 -16.33 -3.22 11.92
CA PHE A 262 -16.47 -1.76 11.74
C PHE A 262 -17.89 -1.23 12.06
N GLN A 263 -18.60 -1.90 12.96
CA GLN A 263 -19.92 -1.47 13.43
C GLN A 263 -19.79 -0.61 14.69
N SER A 264 -20.89 -0.02 15.16
CA SER A 264 -20.87 0.80 16.37
C SER A 264 -20.47 -0.05 17.58
N ASN A 265 -19.43 0.36 18.29
CA ASN A 265 -18.88 -0.32 19.46
C ASN A 265 -18.13 0.69 20.34
N SER A 266 -17.68 0.26 21.52
CA SER A 266 -16.93 1.14 22.45
C SER A 266 -15.48 1.42 22.01
N GLY A 267 -14.97 0.64 21.05
CA GLY A 267 -13.58 0.65 20.61
C GLY A 267 -12.62 0.16 21.69
N ILE A 268 -11.34 0.33 21.42
CA ILE A 268 -10.28 0.16 22.41
C ILE A 268 -9.53 1.48 22.61
N TYR A 269 -9.08 1.71 23.84
CA TYR A 269 -8.24 2.86 24.18
C TYR A 269 -6.82 2.41 24.48
N ASP A 270 -5.87 2.98 23.74
CA ASP A 270 -4.44 2.75 23.96
C ASP A 270 -3.88 3.84 24.88
N ALA A 271 -3.61 3.48 26.13
CA ALA A 271 -3.19 4.43 27.15
C ALA A 271 -1.79 5.01 26.93
N LYS A 272 -0.89 4.32 26.21
CA LYS A 272 0.47 4.80 25.95
C LYS A 272 0.48 5.90 24.89
N THR A 273 -0.38 5.77 23.87
CA THR A 273 -0.49 6.73 22.76
C THR A 273 -1.64 7.72 22.91
N ASN A 274 -2.55 7.49 23.86
CA ASN A 274 -3.83 8.19 24.02
C ASN A 274 -4.70 8.13 22.75
N LEU A 275 -4.58 7.04 21.98
CA LEU A 275 -5.35 6.83 20.76
C LEU A 275 -6.56 5.94 21.04
N HIS A 276 -7.66 6.25 20.35
CA HIS A 276 -8.86 5.43 20.34
C HIS A 276 -9.00 4.76 18.98
N TYR A 277 -9.29 3.46 19.00
CA TYR A 277 -9.51 2.65 17.81
C TYR A 277 -10.97 2.19 17.81
N ASP A 278 -11.74 2.64 16.82
CA ASP A 278 -13.15 2.27 16.65
C ASP A 278 -13.32 0.96 15.85
N ASN A 279 -12.23 0.42 15.28
CA ASN A 279 -12.23 -0.83 14.54
C ASN A 279 -10.89 -1.59 14.65
N MET A 280 -10.97 -2.91 14.61
CA MET A 280 -9.82 -3.81 14.77
C MET A 280 -8.79 -3.71 13.64
N PHE A 281 -9.25 -3.48 12.42
CA PHE A 281 -8.38 -3.41 11.25
C PHE A 281 -7.36 -2.27 11.35
N ASP A 282 -7.79 -1.07 11.75
CA ASP A 282 -6.89 0.06 11.97
C ASP A 282 -5.93 -0.21 13.15
N ALA A 283 -6.39 -0.91 14.19
CA ALA A 283 -5.54 -1.30 15.32
C ALA A 283 -4.46 -2.32 14.93
N MET A 284 -4.78 -3.31 14.09
CA MET A 284 -3.80 -4.29 13.56
C MET A 284 -2.71 -3.62 12.71
N ILE A 285 -3.10 -2.64 11.87
CA ILE A 285 -2.14 -1.85 11.09
C ILE A 285 -1.23 -1.02 12.01
N ASP A 286 -1.79 -0.39 13.04
CA ASP A 286 -1.01 0.43 13.97
C ASP A 286 -0.15 -0.40 14.93
N ALA A 287 -0.54 -1.64 15.21
CA ALA A 287 0.32 -2.62 15.87
C ALA A 287 1.56 -2.92 15.01
N ALA A 288 1.39 -3.17 13.72
CA ALA A 288 2.53 -3.33 12.80
C ALA A 288 3.42 -2.08 12.75
N TYR A 289 2.85 -0.88 12.71
CA TYR A 289 3.64 0.36 12.81
C TYR A 289 4.42 0.46 14.13
N ALA A 290 3.81 0.12 15.28
CA ALA A 290 4.49 0.14 16.58
C ALA A 290 5.65 -0.87 16.65
N ALA A 291 5.50 -2.04 16.05
CA ALA A 291 6.58 -3.03 15.95
C ALA A 291 7.75 -2.53 15.09
N LEU A 292 7.44 -1.91 13.94
CA LEU A 292 8.43 -1.29 13.07
C LEU A 292 9.15 -0.13 13.77
N GLU A 293 8.44 0.74 14.48
CA GLU A 293 9.03 1.84 15.25
C GLU A 293 10.00 1.31 16.31
N THR A 294 9.59 0.28 17.06
CA THR A 294 10.44 -0.35 18.08
C THR A 294 11.70 -0.99 17.46
N ALA A 295 11.58 -1.52 16.24
CA ALA A 295 12.71 -2.08 15.49
C ALA A 295 13.57 -1.02 14.77
N GLY A 296 13.18 0.27 14.79
CA GLY A 296 13.93 1.39 14.22
C GLY A 296 13.48 1.87 12.83
N TYR A 297 12.33 1.42 12.32
CA TYR A 297 11.84 1.68 10.96
C TYR A 297 10.63 2.62 10.93
N ASN A 298 10.73 3.77 11.60
CA ASN A 298 9.63 4.71 11.84
C ASN A 298 8.90 5.19 10.56
N ASP A 299 9.65 5.34 9.47
CA ASP A 299 9.18 5.90 8.20
C ASP A 299 8.65 4.86 7.22
N MET A 300 8.86 3.57 7.47
CA MET A 300 8.38 2.49 6.59
C MET A 300 6.85 2.53 6.48
N GLU A 301 6.31 2.37 5.28
CA GLU A 301 4.85 2.25 5.05
C GLU A 301 4.39 0.84 5.41
N VAL A 302 3.26 0.71 6.10
CA VAL A 302 2.55 -0.57 6.26
C VAL A 302 1.44 -0.64 5.22
N ARG A 303 1.40 -1.74 4.47
CA ARG A 303 0.30 -2.10 3.56
C ARG A 303 -0.27 -3.45 3.95
N VAL A 304 -1.54 -3.66 3.63
CA VAL A 304 -2.21 -4.94 3.92
C VAL A 304 -2.18 -5.82 2.68
N SER A 305 -1.46 -6.94 2.75
CA SER A 305 -1.37 -7.90 1.65
C SER A 305 -2.56 -8.83 1.57
N GLU A 306 -3.24 -9.07 2.71
CA GLU A 306 -4.45 -9.87 2.77
C GLU A 306 -5.33 -9.46 3.94
N THR A 307 -6.63 -9.42 3.69
CA THR A 307 -7.64 -9.27 4.73
C THR A 307 -9.00 -9.70 4.18
N GLY A 308 -9.82 -10.36 5.00
CA GLY A 308 -11.09 -10.90 4.56
C GLY A 308 -11.89 -11.50 5.70
N TRP A 309 -13.07 -12.03 5.36
CA TRP A 309 -13.96 -12.66 6.33
C TRP A 309 -14.72 -13.80 5.67
N ALA A 310 -14.65 -15.00 6.25
CA ALA A 310 -15.27 -16.19 5.70
C ALA A 310 -16.81 -16.15 5.83
N SER A 311 -17.51 -16.49 4.75
CA SER A 311 -18.97 -16.45 4.64
C SER A 311 -19.68 -17.70 5.17
N ASN A 312 -18.91 -18.73 5.49
CA ASN A 312 -19.34 -20.00 6.06
C ASN A 312 -18.12 -20.68 6.70
N GLY A 313 -18.32 -21.62 7.62
CA GLY A 313 -17.26 -22.34 8.32
C GLY A 313 -17.81 -23.53 9.10
N ASP A 314 -16.92 -24.24 9.80
CA ASP A 314 -17.32 -25.33 10.69
C ASP A 314 -18.02 -24.77 11.96
N GLU A 315 -18.69 -25.63 12.75
CA GLU A 315 -19.47 -25.19 13.93
C GLU A 315 -18.61 -24.43 14.98
N ASN A 316 -17.32 -24.73 15.04
CA ASN A 316 -16.36 -24.08 15.93
C ASN A 316 -15.72 -22.80 15.33
N GLU A 317 -16.09 -22.39 14.12
CA GLU A 317 -15.56 -21.21 13.46
C GLU A 317 -16.44 -19.98 13.70
N ALA A 318 -16.41 -19.50 14.95
CA ALA A 318 -17.21 -18.38 15.40
C ALA A 318 -17.12 -17.18 14.43
N GLY A 319 -18.29 -16.65 14.06
CA GLY A 319 -18.40 -15.49 13.18
C GLY A 319 -18.35 -15.79 11.68
N ALA A 320 -18.07 -17.02 11.24
CA ALA A 320 -18.06 -17.40 9.83
C ALA A 320 -19.48 -17.48 9.24
N THR A 321 -20.06 -16.33 8.89
CA THR A 321 -21.42 -16.24 8.35
C THR A 321 -21.47 -15.28 7.17
N THR A 322 -22.43 -15.50 6.26
CA THR A 322 -22.63 -14.64 5.10
C THR A 322 -22.96 -13.20 5.52
N HIS A 323 -23.67 -13.02 6.64
CA HIS A 323 -23.96 -11.71 7.20
C HIS A 323 -22.68 -10.98 7.60
N ASN A 324 -21.81 -11.62 8.39
CA ASN A 324 -20.58 -11.00 8.87
C ASN A 324 -19.59 -10.76 7.74
N ALA A 325 -19.44 -11.71 6.80
CA ALA A 325 -18.58 -11.54 5.63
C ALA A 325 -19.01 -10.35 4.77
N ARG A 326 -20.32 -10.20 4.54
CA ARG A 326 -20.88 -9.04 3.84
C ARG A 326 -20.59 -7.75 4.60
N THR A 327 -20.86 -7.71 5.90
CA THR A 327 -20.67 -6.53 6.75
C THR A 327 -19.21 -6.10 6.75
N TYR A 328 -18.28 -7.02 6.98
CA TYR A 328 -16.85 -6.76 6.96
C TYR A 328 -16.39 -6.19 5.63
N ASN A 329 -16.62 -6.91 4.52
CA ASN A 329 -16.10 -6.52 3.22
C ASN A 329 -16.76 -5.23 2.67
N TYR A 330 -18.05 -5.00 2.96
CA TYR A 330 -18.71 -3.74 2.62
C TYR A 330 -18.13 -2.56 3.40
N ASN A 331 -17.95 -2.71 4.72
CA ASN A 331 -17.43 -1.65 5.56
C ASN A 331 -15.94 -1.38 5.30
N LEU A 332 -15.13 -2.41 5.06
CA LEU A 332 -13.74 -2.29 4.65
C LEU A 332 -13.64 -1.52 3.32
N ARG A 333 -14.46 -1.86 2.31
CA ARG A 333 -14.51 -1.12 1.05
C ARG A 333 -14.83 0.36 1.29
N LYS A 334 -15.83 0.66 2.11
CA LYS A 334 -16.18 2.04 2.49
C LYS A 334 -15.04 2.74 3.23
N ARG A 335 -14.35 2.04 4.13
CA ARG A 335 -13.20 2.53 4.91
C ARG A 335 -12.03 2.91 4.00
N LEU A 336 -11.69 2.06 3.04
CA LEU A 336 -10.61 2.29 2.09
C LEU A 336 -10.94 3.45 1.13
N LEU A 337 -12.20 3.55 0.66
CA LEU A 337 -12.65 4.65 -0.20
C LEU A 337 -12.57 6.04 0.46
N LYS A 338 -12.49 6.13 1.79
CA LYS A 338 -12.26 7.41 2.49
C LYS A 338 -10.85 7.96 2.23
N LYS A 339 -9.90 7.15 1.75
CA LYS A 339 -8.49 7.52 1.54
C LYS A 339 -7.87 8.20 2.76
N LYS A 340 -8.11 7.63 3.94
CA LYS A 340 -7.57 8.09 5.22
C LYS A 340 -6.59 7.08 5.80
N GLY A 341 -5.63 7.57 6.57
CA GLY A 341 -4.79 6.72 7.41
C GLY A 341 -5.48 6.22 8.67
N THR A 342 -4.71 5.57 9.53
CA THR A 342 -5.11 5.03 10.84
C THR A 342 -4.98 6.09 11.95
N PRO A 343 -5.43 5.81 13.19
CA PRO A 343 -5.21 6.72 14.32
C PRO A 343 -3.75 7.14 14.55
N LEU A 344 -2.79 6.21 14.49
CA LEU A 344 -1.36 6.48 14.67
C LEU A 344 -0.73 7.13 13.42
N ARG A 345 -1.22 6.80 12.22
CA ARG A 345 -0.70 7.31 10.94
C ARG A 345 -1.79 7.98 10.10
N PRO A 346 -2.42 9.07 10.55
CA PRO A 346 -3.60 9.64 9.90
C PRO A 346 -3.34 10.17 8.48
N LYS A 347 -2.08 10.49 8.17
CA LYS A 347 -1.64 11.00 6.86
C LYS A 347 -1.17 9.91 5.89
N LYS A 348 -0.94 8.66 6.35
CA LYS A 348 -0.55 7.55 5.47
C LYS A 348 -1.80 6.78 5.04
N VAL A 349 -2.23 6.95 3.79
CA VAL A 349 -3.45 6.33 3.28
C VAL A 349 -3.35 4.81 3.35
N VAL A 350 -4.33 4.16 3.97
CA VAL A 350 -4.39 2.70 4.04
C VAL A 350 -4.67 2.09 2.67
N LYS A 351 -3.92 1.05 2.32
CA LYS A 351 -4.05 0.23 1.10
C LYS A 351 -4.14 -1.23 1.50
N ALA A 352 -5.06 -1.96 0.88
CA ALA A 352 -5.26 -3.37 1.19
C ALA A 352 -5.65 -4.20 -0.04
N TYR A 353 -5.14 -5.43 -0.10
CA TYR A 353 -5.68 -6.49 -0.96
C TYR A 353 -6.68 -7.34 -0.18
N ILE A 354 -7.90 -7.45 -0.70
CA ILE A 354 -8.97 -8.22 -0.07
C ILE A 354 -8.82 -9.69 -0.45
N PHE A 355 -8.87 -10.57 0.54
CA PHE A 355 -8.85 -12.02 0.38
C PHE A 355 -10.30 -12.56 0.45
N ALA A 356 -10.86 -13.14 -0.62
CA ALA A 356 -10.29 -13.30 -1.96
C ALA A 356 -11.36 -13.12 -3.05
N LEU A 357 -10.95 -13.17 -4.33
CA LEU A 357 -11.87 -12.98 -5.45
C LEU A 357 -12.96 -14.08 -5.48
N PHE A 358 -12.56 -15.35 -5.37
CA PHE A 358 -13.46 -16.49 -5.46
C PHE A 358 -13.44 -17.34 -4.19
N ASN A 359 -14.51 -18.12 -3.99
CA ASN A 359 -14.47 -19.27 -3.11
C ASN A 359 -13.58 -20.33 -3.75
N GLU A 360 -12.58 -20.81 -3.03
CA GLU A 360 -11.55 -21.73 -3.54
C GLU A 360 -11.82 -23.14 -2.99
N ASN A 361 -12.51 -23.98 -3.77
CA ASN A 361 -13.06 -25.26 -3.30
C ASN A 361 -12.00 -26.32 -2.94
N LEU A 362 -10.76 -26.17 -3.39
CA LEU A 362 -9.68 -27.10 -3.12
C LEU A 362 -8.76 -26.64 -1.99
N LYS A 363 -9.05 -25.50 -1.32
CA LYS A 363 -8.24 -25.06 -0.18
C LYS A 363 -8.30 -26.08 0.97
N PRO A 364 -7.14 -26.55 1.47
CA PRO A 364 -7.08 -27.46 2.60
C PRO A 364 -7.43 -26.74 3.91
N GLY A 365 -7.57 -27.51 4.99
CA GLY A 365 -7.82 -26.97 6.32
C GLY A 365 -9.31 -26.75 6.64
N PRO A 366 -9.62 -25.87 7.62
CA PRO A 366 -10.98 -25.62 8.10
C PRO A 366 -11.94 -25.22 6.98
N SER A 367 -13.24 -25.38 7.21
CA SER A 367 -14.26 -25.04 6.20
C SER A 367 -14.25 -23.60 5.76
N SER A 368 -13.96 -22.67 6.67
CA SER A 368 -13.85 -21.25 6.35
C SER A 368 -12.89 -20.92 5.20
N GLU A 369 -11.82 -21.71 5.03
CA GLU A 369 -10.82 -21.52 3.97
C GLU A 369 -11.42 -21.57 2.56
N ARG A 370 -12.53 -22.28 2.37
CA ARG A 370 -13.22 -22.43 1.08
C ARG A 370 -14.29 -21.36 0.84
N HIS A 371 -14.45 -20.39 1.76
CA HIS A 371 -15.61 -19.50 1.83
C HIS A 371 -15.29 -18.00 1.97
N TYR A 372 -14.08 -17.55 1.60
CA TYR A 372 -13.67 -16.13 1.62
C TYR A 372 -14.08 -15.31 0.39
N GLY A 373 -14.54 -15.96 -0.67
CA GLY A 373 -14.77 -15.35 -1.97
C GLY A 373 -15.81 -14.24 -1.97
N LEU A 374 -15.46 -13.09 -2.56
CA LEU A 374 -16.42 -12.03 -2.90
C LEU A 374 -17.37 -12.48 -4.02
N PHE A 375 -16.92 -13.42 -4.86
CA PHE A 375 -17.69 -14.08 -5.89
C PHE A 375 -17.72 -15.59 -5.67
N LYS A 376 -18.79 -16.23 -6.13
CA LYS A 376 -18.89 -17.69 -6.22
C LYS A 376 -18.13 -18.18 -7.44
N ALA A 377 -17.89 -19.49 -7.51
CA ALA A 377 -17.19 -20.15 -8.61
C ALA A 377 -17.82 -19.87 -10.00
N ASP A 378 -19.14 -19.65 -10.07
CA ASP A 378 -19.83 -19.33 -11.31
C ASP A 378 -19.74 -17.84 -11.73
N GLY A 379 -19.00 -17.02 -10.97
CA GLY A 379 -18.84 -15.58 -11.19
C GLY A 379 -20.00 -14.72 -10.70
N SER A 380 -21.05 -15.30 -10.08
CA SER A 380 -22.07 -14.52 -9.38
C SER A 380 -21.52 -13.96 -8.05
N ILE A 381 -22.08 -12.86 -7.54
CA ILE A 381 -21.67 -12.31 -6.24
C ILE A 381 -22.02 -13.28 -5.11
N SER A 382 -21.11 -13.43 -4.13
CA SER A 382 -21.39 -14.18 -2.90
C SER A 382 -22.40 -13.45 -2.02
N TYR A 383 -22.25 -12.13 -1.92
CA TYR A 383 -23.11 -11.23 -1.16
C TYR A 383 -22.93 -9.79 -1.70
N ASP A 384 -23.95 -8.95 -1.56
CA ASP A 384 -23.94 -7.60 -2.15
C ASP A 384 -23.07 -6.63 -1.35
N ILE A 385 -21.90 -6.28 -1.89
CA ILE A 385 -21.04 -5.19 -1.43
C ILE A 385 -20.92 -4.05 -2.45
N GLY A 386 -21.82 -4.00 -3.44
CA GLY A 386 -21.81 -3.07 -4.56
C GLY A 386 -20.93 -3.50 -5.73
N PHE A 387 -20.75 -4.81 -5.93
CA PHE A 387 -20.16 -5.39 -7.14
C PHE A 387 -21.23 -6.04 -8.00
N THR A 388 -20.95 -6.17 -9.28
CA THR A 388 -21.77 -6.91 -10.24
C THR A 388 -21.02 -8.16 -10.67
N GLY A 389 -21.67 -9.32 -10.59
CA GLY A 389 -21.11 -10.60 -11.05
C GLY A 389 -21.13 -10.75 -12.57
N LEU A 390 -20.50 -11.82 -13.07
CA LEU A 390 -20.61 -12.27 -14.46
C LEU A 390 -22.02 -12.75 -14.82
N ARG A 391 -22.78 -13.17 -13.81
CA ARG A 391 -24.17 -13.65 -13.94
C ARG A 391 -25.09 -12.90 -12.97
N PRO A 392 -26.37 -12.70 -13.32
CA PRO A 392 -27.37 -12.25 -12.36
C PRO A 392 -27.39 -13.16 -11.13
N SER A 393 -27.31 -12.57 -9.94
CA SER A 393 -27.27 -13.32 -8.68
C SER A 393 -28.66 -13.39 -8.04
N SER A 394 -28.97 -14.51 -7.38
CA SER A 394 -30.10 -14.66 -6.46
C SER A 394 -29.77 -14.22 -5.02
N ALA A 395 -28.57 -13.65 -4.80
CA ALA A 395 -28.18 -13.09 -3.50
C ALA A 395 -29.24 -12.08 -3.02
N SER A 396 -29.68 -12.23 -1.77
CA SER A 396 -30.75 -11.42 -1.20
C SER A 396 -30.50 -9.94 -1.46
N PRO A 397 -31.40 -9.23 -2.18
CA PRO A 397 -31.30 -7.78 -2.30
C PRO A 397 -31.43 -7.21 -0.89
N SER A 398 -30.46 -6.43 -0.43
CA SER A 398 -30.65 -5.73 0.82
C SER A 398 -31.70 -4.64 0.58
N LEU A 399 -32.84 -4.74 1.26
CA LEU A 399 -33.64 -3.59 1.64
C LEU A 399 -32.71 -2.66 2.43
N VAL A 400 -32.04 -1.75 1.72
CA VAL A 400 -31.55 -0.52 2.33
C VAL A 400 -32.79 0.06 2.99
N SER A 401 -32.81 0.08 4.32
CA SER A 401 -33.93 0.65 5.06
C SER A 401 -34.20 2.04 4.47
N LEU A 402 -35.39 2.26 3.91
CA LEU A 402 -35.82 3.54 3.35
C LEU A 402 -35.62 4.70 4.34
N LYS A 403 -35.42 4.41 5.64
CA LYS A 403 -34.98 5.38 6.66
C LYS A 403 -33.57 5.94 6.44
N GLU A 404 -32.60 5.17 5.95
CA GLU A 404 -31.23 5.67 5.69
C GLU A 404 -31.14 6.53 4.42
N LEU A 405 -31.96 6.23 3.40
CA LEU A 405 -32.09 7.08 2.20
C LEU A 405 -32.81 8.40 2.50
N ASN A 406 -33.85 8.37 3.35
CA ASN A 406 -34.55 9.59 3.78
C ASN A 406 -33.69 10.47 4.70
N ALA A 407 -32.83 9.90 5.55
CA ALA A 407 -31.91 10.67 6.38
C ALA A 407 -30.82 11.42 5.57
N ARG A 408 -30.42 10.87 4.41
CA ARG A 408 -29.47 11.49 3.48
C ARG A 408 -30.08 12.59 2.61
N CYS A 409 -31.39 12.58 2.41
CA CYS A 409 -32.06 13.56 1.55
C CYS A 409 -32.29 14.91 2.25
N TRP A 410 -32.33 14.94 3.59
CA TRP A 410 -32.68 16.14 4.36
C TRP A 410 -31.49 16.88 5.00
N SER A 411 -30.26 16.37 4.84
CA SER A 411 -29.09 16.87 5.57
C SER A 411 -27.94 17.31 4.65
N ARG A 412 -28.23 18.11 3.62
CA ARG A 412 -27.20 18.87 2.87
C ARG A 412 -27.56 20.35 2.74
N PRO A 413 -26.71 21.30 3.19
CA PRO A 413 -26.96 22.74 3.07
C PRO A 413 -26.87 23.26 1.62
N TYR A 414 -26.50 22.41 0.65
CA TYR A 414 -26.36 22.79 -0.75
C TYR A 414 -27.69 23.11 -1.45
N PHE A 415 -28.82 22.53 -1.02
CA PHE A 415 -30.11 22.79 -1.69
C PHE A 415 -30.69 24.17 -1.36
N ARG A 416 -30.38 24.72 -0.18
CA ARG A 416 -30.85 26.07 0.22
C ARG A 416 -30.07 27.19 -0.47
N VAL A 417 -28.80 26.96 -0.83
CA VAL A 417 -27.98 27.95 -1.55
C VAL A 417 -28.36 28.02 -3.03
N VAL A 418 -28.69 26.90 -3.67
CA VAL A 418 -29.09 26.91 -5.09
C VAL A 418 -30.50 27.49 -5.28
N ALA A 419 -31.43 27.21 -4.35
CA ALA A 419 -32.79 27.76 -4.40
C ALA A 419 -32.85 29.27 -4.11
N SER A 420 -31.90 29.83 -3.35
CA SER A 420 -31.85 31.28 -3.09
C SER A 420 -31.25 32.06 -4.26
N CYS A 421 -30.27 31.50 -4.97
CA CYS A 421 -29.69 32.15 -6.15
C CYS A 421 -30.66 32.24 -7.34
N THR A 422 -31.55 31.25 -7.53
CA THR A 422 -32.54 31.28 -8.63
C THR A 422 -33.66 32.29 -8.39
N ILE A 423 -34.09 32.49 -7.13
CA ILE A 423 -35.12 33.48 -6.79
C ILE A 423 -34.59 34.91 -6.96
N VAL A 424 -33.32 35.17 -6.61
CA VAL A 424 -32.70 36.50 -6.80
C VAL A 424 -32.49 36.81 -8.29
N LEU A 425 -32.14 35.82 -9.11
CA LEU A 425 -32.02 35.98 -10.57
C LEU A 425 -33.38 36.21 -11.25
N LEU A 426 -34.45 35.54 -10.81
CA LEU A 426 -35.80 35.75 -11.34
C LEU A 426 -36.38 37.12 -10.94
N LEU A 427 -36.08 37.62 -9.74
CA LEU A 427 -36.52 38.95 -9.30
C LEU A 427 -35.73 40.10 -9.96
N ALA A 428 -34.47 39.86 -10.37
CA ALA A 428 -33.68 40.84 -11.12
C ALA A 428 -34.06 40.92 -12.61
N LEU A 429 -34.68 39.88 -13.16
CA LEU A 429 -35.17 39.85 -14.55
C LEU A 429 -36.61 40.37 -14.73
N LEU A 430 -37.30 40.71 -13.63
CA LEU A 430 -38.66 41.23 -13.61
C LEU A 430 -38.73 42.72 -13.19
N ARG A 431 -37.66 43.49 -13.41
CA ARG A 431 -37.64 44.95 -13.26
C ARG A 431 -37.18 45.64 -14.53
#